data_AF-A0A3R7X7D1-F1
#
_entry.id   AF-A0A3R7X7D1-F1
#
_cell.length_a   1.000
_cell.length_b   1.000
_cell.length_c   1.000
_cell.angle_alpha   90.00
_cell.angle_beta   90.00
_cell.angle_gamma   90.00
#
_symmetry.space_group_name_H-M   'P 1'
#
loop_
_entity.id
_entity.type
_entity.pdbx_description
1 polymer ?
#
loop_
_entity_poly.entity_id
_entity_poly.type
_entity_poly.pdbx_seq_one_letter_code
_entity_poly.pdbx_strand_id
1 'polypeptide(L)'
;MIDQTVRIFKNIDSTDIRILTAIELGMQKHEWVPLEHILKFTKISIEKLNYKLNWLTKNDLVRKTQTPYDACQIYFEGYDAL
;
A
#
# COMPACT_ATOMS: atom_id res chain seq x y z
N MET A 1 -13.22 16.47 3.46
CA MET A 1 -12.45 15.33 2.92
C MET A 1 -11.03 15.21 3.48
N ILE A 2 -10.47 16.22 4.19
CA ILE A 2 -9.15 16.12 4.86
C ILE A 2 -9.16 15.30 6.17
N ASP A 3 -10.31 15.14 6.83
CA ASP A 3 -10.40 14.55 8.18
C ASP A 3 -10.10 13.05 8.19
N GLN A 4 -10.54 12.32 7.16
CA GLN A 4 -10.39 10.87 7.07
C GLN A 4 -8.91 10.48 6.87
N THR A 5 -8.21 11.19 5.99
CA THR A 5 -6.77 11.02 5.75
C THR A 5 -5.96 11.28 7.02
N VAL A 6 -6.23 12.38 7.73
CA VAL A 6 -5.52 12.72 8.99
C VAL A 6 -5.75 11.66 10.08
N ARG A 7 -6.95 11.08 10.14
CA ARG A 7 -7.28 10.02 11.11
C ARG A 7 -6.59 8.70 10.80
N ILE A 8 -6.43 8.38 9.51
CA ILE A 8 -5.67 7.21 9.05
C ILE A 8 -4.18 7.39 9.33
N PHE A 9 -3.62 8.58 9.06
CA PHE A 9 -2.22 8.91 9.37
C PHE A 9 -1.89 8.78 10.86
N LYS A 10 -2.85 9.01 11.77
CA LYS A 10 -2.66 8.77 13.21
C LYS A 10 -2.51 7.29 13.60
N ASN A 11 -3.03 6.37 12.79
CA ASN A 11 -3.00 4.92 13.05
C ASN A 11 -1.93 4.20 12.20
N ILE A 12 -1.26 4.92 11.31
CA ILE A 12 -0.19 4.39 10.46
C ILE A 12 1.11 4.32 11.27
N ASP A 13 1.73 3.14 11.28
CA ASP A 13 3.05 2.95 11.86
C ASP A 13 4.15 3.30 10.85
N SER A 14 5.36 3.54 11.35
CA SER A 14 6.58 3.66 10.53
C SER A 14 6.74 2.53 9.49
N THR A 15 6.34 1.30 9.84
CA THR A 15 6.37 0.15 8.93
C THR A 15 5.37 0.31 7.79
N ASP A 16 4.17 0.83 8.07
CA ASP A 16 3.11 1.02 7.09
C ASP A 16 3.48 2.10 6.09
N ILE A 17 4.07 3.22 6.55
CA ILE A 17 4.64 4.25 5.69
C ILE A 17 5.67 3.63 4.75
N ARG A 18 6.55 2.79 5.27
CA ARG A 18 7.61 2.15 4.48
C ARG A 18 7.06 1.20 3.42
N ILE A 19 5.96 0.50 3.71
CA ILE A 19 5.23 -0.33 2.74
C ILE A 19 4.60 0.55 1.65
N LEU A 20 3.91 1.63 2.04
CA LEU A 20 3.31 2.57 1.09
C LEU A 20 4.36 3.19 0.18
N THR A 21 5.48 3.68 0.72
CA THR A 21 6.60 4.19 -0.08
C THR A 21 7.18 3.14 -1.03
N ALA A 22 7.28 1.88 -0.61
CA ALA A 22 7.74 0.80 -1.47
C ALA A 22 6.80 0.58 -2.67
N ILE A 23 5.49 0.65 -2.44
CA ILE A 23 4.48 0.55 -3.49
C ILE A 23 4.55 1.78 -4.41
N GLU A 24 4.65 2.99 -3.86
CA GLU A 24 4.75 4.23 -4.64
C GLU A 24 5.97 4.24 -5.58
N LEU A 25 7.14 3.87 -5.06
CA LEU A 25 8.36 3.72 -5.87
C LEU A 25 8.24 2.58 -6.88
N GLY A 26 7.55 1.49 -6.52
CA GLY A 26 7.25 0.40 -7.43
C GLY A 26 6.33 0.83 -8.57
N MET A 27 5.36 1.71 -8.28
CA MET A 27 4.38 2.23 -9.24
C MET A 27 5.02 3.06 -10.35
N GLN A 28 6.16 3.70 -10.08
CA GLN A 28 6.94 4.39 -11.13
C GLN A 28 7.43 3.45 -12.23
N LYS A 29 7.54 2.14 -11.94
CA LYS A 29 8.06 1.13 -12.87
C LYS A 29 7.02 0.08 -13.29
N HIS A 30 5.99 -0.15 -12.48
CA HIS A 30 4.96 -1.15 -12.71
C HIS A 30 3.61 -0.61 -12.27
N GLU A 31 2.58 -0.65 -13.11
CA GLU A 31 1.23 -0.24 -12.71
C GLU A 31 0.73 -1.02 -11.48
N TRP A 32 1.01 -2.32 -11.44
CA TRP A 32 0.74 -3.22 -10.32
C TRP A 32 2.05 -3.75 -9.74
N VAL A 33 2.35 -3.37 -8.50
CA VAL A 33 3.64 -3.69 -7.87
C VAL A 33 3.58 -5.08 -7.25
N PRO A 34 4.45 -6.02 -7.67
CA PRO A 34 4.45 -7.37 -7.12
C PRO A 34 4.88 -7.36 -5.64
N LEU A 35 4.27 -8.23 -4.83
CA LEU A 35 4.58 -8.35 -3.39
C LEU A 35 6.07 -8.61 -3.14
N GLU A 36 6.73 -9.36 -4.03
CA GLU A 36 8.16 -9.67 -3.93
C GLU A 36 9.03 -8.40 -3.94
N HIS A 37 8.67 -7.40 -4.72
CA HIS A 37 9.37 -6.11 -4.74
C HIS A 37 9.22 -5.37 -3.41
N ILE A 38 8.00 -5.38 -2.86
CA ILE A 38 7.69 -4.73 -1.59
C ILE A 38 8.46 -5.43 -0.46
N LEU A 39 8.52 -6.76 -0.46
CA LEU A 39 9.31 -7.54 0.50
C LEU A 39 10.80 -7.21 0.43
N LYS A 40 11.37 -7.15 -0.77
CA LYS A 40 12.79 -6.79 -0.97
C LYS A 40 13.11 -5.40 -0.43
N PHE A 41 12.19 -4.45 -0.57
CA PHE A 41 12.37 -3.08 -0.10
C PHE A 41 12.19 -2.94 1.43
N THR A 42 11.11 -3.50 1.95
CA THR A 42 10.71 -3.36 3.36
C THR A 42 11.50 -4.27 4.30
N LYS A 43 12.03 -5.38 3.79
CA LYS A 43 12.77 -6.41 4.54
C LYS A 43 11.99 -6.98 5.73
N ILE A 44 10.67 -7.11 5.58
CA ILE A 44 9.78 -7.75 6.56
C ILE A 44 9.32 -9.13 6.08
N SER A 45 8.81 -9.95 6.98
CA SER A 45 8.22 -11.24 6.64
C SER A 45 6.93 -11.09 5.83
N ILE A 46 6.68 -12.04 4.91
CA ILE A 46 5.46 -12.08 4.09
C ILE A 46 4.16 -12.09 4.91
N GLU A 47 4.15 -12.75 6.06
CA GLU A 47 3.00 -12.80 6.97
C GLU A 47 2.67 -11.40 7.51
N LYS A 48 3.70 -10.68 7.96
CA LYS A 48 3.57 -9.30 8.45
C LYS A 48 3.13 -8.36 7.33
N LEU A 49 3.71 -8.51 6.13
CA LEU A 49 3.31 -7.73 4.96
C LEU A 49 1.83 -7.97 4.62
N ASN A 50 1.38 -9.22 4.58
CA ASN A 50 -0.01 -9.55 4.28
C ASN A 50 -0.98 -9.01 5.33
N TYR A 51 -0.64 -9.11 6.62
CA TYR A 51 -1.43 -8.53 7.70
C TYR A 51 -1.61 -7.01 7.53
N LYS A 52 -0.50 -6.30 7.27
CA LYS A 52 -0.52 -4.85 7.05
C LYS A 52 -1.27 -4.47 5.78
N LEU A 53 -1.03 -5.16 4.67
CA LEU A 53 -1.75 -4.92 3.41
C LEU A 53 -3.25 -5.14 3.56
N ASN A 54 -3.67 -6.12 4.35
CA ASN A 54 -5.09 -6.34 4.63
C ASN A 54 -5.70 -5.14 5.38
N TRP A 55 -4.97 -4.58 6.35
CA TRP A 55 -5.40 -3.34 7.03
C TRP A 55 -5.44 -2.14 6.07
N LEU A 56 -4.40 -1.95 5.25
CA LEU A 56 -4.33 -0.87 4.26
C LEU A 56 -5.47 -0.97 3.22
N THR A 57 -5.80 -2.19 2.79
CA THR A 57 -6.91 -2.46 1.87
C THR A 57 -8.25 -2.15 2.51
N LYS A 58 -8.44 -2.49 3.80
CA LYS A 58 -9.67 -2.16 4.55
C LYS A 58 -9.87 -0.67 4.78
N ASN A 59 -8.81 0.14 4.67
CA ASN A 59 -8.87 1.59 4.78
C ASN A 59 -8.84 2.28 3.40
N ASP A 60 -9.08 1.51 2.32
CA ASP A 60 -9.10 2.00 0.94
C ASP A 60 -7.83 2.74 0.51
N LEU A 61 -6.67 2.44 1.12
CA LEU A 61 -5.38 3.05 0.77
C LEU A 61 -4.65 2.29 -0.34
N VAL A 62 -4.91 0.98 -0.44
CA VAL A 62 -4.20 0.06 -1.34
C VAL A 62 -5.21 -0.91 -1.93
N ARG A 63 -5.12 -1.16 -3.23
CA ARG A 63 -5.82 -2.28 -3.89
C ARG A 63 -4.87 -3.44 -4.07
N LYS A 64 -5.34 -4.65 -3.74
CA LYS A 64 -4.65 -5.90 -4.03
C LYS A 64 -5.29 -6.54 -5.25
N THR A 65 -4.47 -7.08 -6.15
CA THR A 65 -4.89 -8.01 -7.20
C THR A 65 -4.15 -9.32 -7.03
N GLN A 66 -4.82 -10.42 -7.38
CA GLN A 66 -4.24 -11.77 -7.37
C GLN A 66 -4.08 -12.33 -8.79
N THR A 67 -4.46 -11.56 -9.81
CA THR A 67 -4.42 -11.99 -11.20
C THR A 67 -3.77 -10.90 -12.04
N PRO A 68 -2.70 -11.20 -12.81
CA PRO A 68 -2.06 -12.50 -13.03
C PRO A 68 -1.06 -12.96 -11.95
N TYR A 69 -0.73 -12.13 -10.97
CA TYR A 69 0.12 -12.44 -9.81
C TYR A 69 -0.28 -11.58 -8.61
N ASP A 70 0.17 -11.95 -7.39
CA ASP A 70 -0.07 -11.15 -6.20
C ASP A 70 0.64 -9.79 -6.28
N ALA A 71 -0.15 -8.76 -6.51
CA ALA A 71 0.32 -7.40 -6.67
C ALA A 71 -0.55 -6.40 -5.91
N CYS A 72 0.03 -5.24 -5.64
CA CYS A 72 -0.61 -4.17 -4.93
C CYS A 72 -0.38 -2.84 -5.66
N GLN A 73 -1.37 -1.96 -5.58
CA GLN A 73 -1.32 -0.61 -6.11
C GLN A 73 -1.86 0.34 -5.05
N ILE A 74 -1.25 1.52 -4.91
CA ILE A 74 -1.83 2.59 -4.08
C ILE A 74 -3.14 3.03 -4.71
N TYR A 75 -4.19 3.04 -3.91
CA TYR A 75 -5.49 3.55 -4.30
C TYR A 75 -5.70 4.87 -3.57
N PHE A 76 -5.66 5.98 -4.32
CA PHE A 76 -5.91 7.31 -3.80
C PHE A 76 -7.14 7.86 -4.52
N GLU A 77 -8.32 7.58 -3.97
CA GLU A 77 -9.57 8.23 -4.38
C GLU A 77 -9.59 9.75 -4.10
N GLY A 78 -8.54 10.30 -3.49
CA GLY A 78 -8.42 11.71 -3.12
C GLY A 78 -7.81 12.66 -4.17
N TYR A 79 -7.47 12.20 -5.38
CA TYR A 79 -6.93 13.07 -6.44
C TYR A 79 -7.91 13.39 -7.57
N ASP A 80 -9.05 12.71 -7.67
CA ASP A 80 -10.06 12.95 -8.72
C ASP A 80 -11.02 14.11 -8.40
N ALA A 81 -10.67 14.95 -7.43
CA ALA A 81 -11.42 16.14 -7.02
C ALA A 81 -10.59 17.43 -7.14
N LEU A 82 -9.65 17.49 -8.09
CA LEU A 82 -8.90 18.70 -8.47
C LEU A 82 -9.21 19.12 -9.90
#